data_AF-A0A7Z9W8Y1-F1
#
_entry.id   AF-A0A7Z9W8Y1-F1
#
_cell.length_a   1.000
_cell.length_b   1.000
_cell.length_c   1.000
_cell.angle_alpha   90.00
_cell.angle_beta   90.00
_cell.angle_gamma   90.00
#
_symmetry.space_group_name_H-M   'P 1'
#
loop_
_entity.id
_entity.type
_entity.pdbx_description
1 polymer ?
#
loop_
_entity_poly.entity_id
_entity_poly.type
_entity_poly.pdbx_seq_one_letter_code
_entity_poly.pdbx_strand_id
1 'polypeptide(L)'
;MLPIKAEDGVVIEAQCGDVGDGNWQNFAVVYSYEGEDEAYTAGAGVGNDQWRFFRLTPKTAAKGGGWGADIVAGLPVKTPLAANEWYNIRIEIKGTEIFLFGDSKPEGKNLKEKHVFKKKTAPRGRLGLAAAGASPMFNHIKITGPNVEDLFLVSPRDKLGATWGRIKQAHSF
;
A
#
# COMPACT_ATOMS: atom_id res chain seq x y z
N MET A 1 -9.66 -8.57 19.14
CA MET A 1 -8.35 -8.06 18.66
C MET A 1 -8.60 -6.67 18.10
N LEU A 2 -7.94 -5.64 18.65
CA LEU A 2 -8.04 -4.29 18.09
C LEU A 2 -7.25 -4.23 16.76
N PRO A 3 -7.68 -3.44 15.78
CA PRO A 3 -6.94 -3.32 14.53
C PRO A 3 -5.56 -2.70 14.80
N ILE A 4 -4.52 -3.26 14.16
CA ILE A 4 -3.19 -2.66 14.19
C ILE A 4 -3.27 -1.27 13.55
N LYS A 5 -2.73 -0.28 14.26
CA LYS A 5 -2.69 1.11 13.82
C LYS A 5 -1.30 1.47 13.31
N ALA A 6 -1.27 2.44 12.42
CA ALA A 6 -0.07 3.13 12.03
C ALA A 6 0.46 3.95 13.21
N GLU A 7 1.75 3.80 13.49
CA GLU A 7 2.47 4.55 14.52
C GLU A 7 3.95 4.59 14.18
N ASP A 8 4.71 5.38 14.94
CA ASP A 8 6.15 5.48 14.78
C ASP A 8 6.84 4.12 15.02
N GLY A 9 7.82 3.79 14.18
CA GLY A 9 8.56 2.53 14.26
C GLY A 9 7.84 1.33 13.61
N VAL A 10 6.63 1.50 13.07
CA VAL A 10 5.96 0.44 12.31
C VAL A 10 6.68 0.19 10.98
N VAL A 11 6.90 -1.10 10.70
CA VAL A 11 7.38 -1.62 9.42
C VAL A 11 6.33 -2.58 8.88
N ILE A 12 5.97 -2.39 7.62
CA ILE A 12 5.01 -3.21 6.89
C ILE A 12 5.71 -3.81 5.70
N GLU A 13 5.67 -5.14 5.58
CA GLU A 13 6.23 -5.89 4.47
C GLU A 13 5.11 -6.71 3.83
N ALA A 14 5.04 -6.73 2.50
CA ALA A 14 4.08 -7.52 1.75
C ALA A 14 4.65 -7.90 0.39
N GLN A 15 4.29 -9.08 -0.09
CA GLN A 15 4.40 -9.42 -1.51
C GLN A 15 3.08 -9.10 -2.20
N CYS A 16 3.16 -8.48 -3.36
CA CYS A 16 1.99 -8.18 -4.18
C CYS A 16 2.26 -8.51 -5.64
N GLY A 17 1.29 -9.12 -6.29
CA GLY A 17 1.22 -9.26 -7.73
C GLY A 17 -0.16 -8.88 -8.24
N ASP A 18 -0.34 -8.89 -9.54
CA ASP A 18 -1.61 -8.64 -10.21
C ASP A 18 -1.77 -9.60 -11.40
N VAL A 19 -3.00 -10.03 -11.69
CA VAL A 19 -3.27 -11.05 -12.74
C VAL A 19 -3.39 -10.49 -14.16
N GLY A 20 -3.37 -9.16 -14.35
CA GLY A 20 -3.35 -8.55 -15.69
C GLY A 20 -4.69 -8.38 -16.39
N ASP A 21 -5.80 -8.41 -15.68
CA ASP A 21 -7.17 -8.40 -16.23
C ASP A 21 -7.81 -6.99 -16.29
N GLY A 22 -7.08 -5.95 -15.92
CA GLY A 22 -7.64 -4.60 -15.69
C GLY A 22 -6.87 -3.48 -16.37
N ASN A 23 -7.50 -2.30 -16.43
CA ASN A 23 -6.88 -1.08 -16.94
C ASN A 23 -6.38 -0.22 -15.77
N TRP A 24 -5.20 0.40 -15.92
CA TRP A 24 -4.60 1.25 -14.88
C TRP A 24 -4.40 0.54 -13.54
N GLN A 25 -3.80 -0.65 -13.62
CA GLN A 25 -3.60 -1.56 -12.50
C GLN A 25 -2.67 -0.95 -11.44
N ASN A 26 -3.20 -0.71 -10.25
CA ASN A 26 -2.42 -0.28 -9.10
C ASN A 26 -2.74 -1.18 -7.91
N PHE A 27 -1.70 -1.53 -7.15
CA PHE A 27 -1.83 -2.21 -5.88
C PHE A 27 -0.90 -1.59 -4.85
N ALA A 28 -1.39 -1.47 -3.62
CA ALA A 28 -0.69 -0.74 -2.59
C ALA A 28 -1.04 -1.27 -1.20
N VAL A 29 -0.14 -0.99 -0.27
CA VAL A 29 -0.40 -1.13 1.16
C VAL A 29 -0.96 0.20 1.66
N VAL A 30 -2.07 0.14 2.41
CA VAL A 30 -2.62 1.27 3.15
C VAL A 30 -1.84 1.38 4.45
N TYR A 31 -1.00 2.41 4.57
CA TYR A 31 -0.18 2.63 5.76
C TYR A 31 -0.82 3.64 6.73
N SER A 32 -1.90 4.33 6.34
CA SER A 32 -2.70 5.15 7.27
C SER A 32 -4.11 5.37 6.73
N TYR A 33 -5.09 4.61 7.22
CA TYR A 33 -6.51 4.89 7.02
C TYR A 33 -7.07 5.69 8.21
N GLU A 34 -7.31 6.98 8.03
CA GLU A 34 -7.75 7.89 9.10
C GLU A 34 -9.26 8.19 9.03
N GLY A 35 -9.90 7.88 7.90
CA GLY A 35 -11.35 7.98 7.71
C GLY A 35 -11.72 7.81 6.24
N GLU A 36 -13.01 7.96 5.92
CA GLU A 36 -13.50 7.86 4.54
C GLU A 36 -12.88 8.90 3.60
N ASP A 37 -12.51 10.07 4.15
CA ASP A 37 -11.95 11.19 3.40
C ASP A 37 -10.44 11.34 3.54
N GLU A 38 -9.77 10.47 4.30
CA GLU A 38 -8.33 10.58 4.56
C GLU A 38 -7.68 9.19 4.65
N ALA A 39 -6.91 8.86 3.61
CA ALA A 39 -6.23 7.59 3.49
C ALA A 39 -4.91 7.74 2.73
N TYR A 40 -3.90 7.00 3.15
CA TYR A 40 -2.56 7.05 2.58
C TYR A 40 -2.08 5.64 2.24
N THR A 41 -1.59 5.47 1.02
CA THR A 41 -1.11 4.19 0.51
C THR A 41 0.22 4.35 -0.20
N ALA A 42 0.98 3.27 -0.27
CA ALA A 42 2.21 3.21 -1.06
C ALA A 42 2.32 1.84 -1.73
N GLY A 43 2.74 1.83 -3.00
CA GLY A 43 2.84 0.59 -3.76
C GLY A 43 3.13 0.80 -5.23
N ALA A 44 2.87 -0.23 -6.02
CA ALA A 44 3.23 -0.29 -7.43
C ALA A 44 2.01 0.09 -8.29
N GLY A 45 2.21 1.04 -9.20
CA GLY A 45 1.27 1.36 -10.26
C GLY A 45 1.72 0.73 -11.57
N VAL A 46 1.36 -0.53 -11.80
CA VAL A 46 1.66 -1.28 -13.02
C VAL A 46 1.21 -0.53 -14.26
N GLY A 47 0.00 0.02 -14.27
CA GLY A 47 -0.52 0.79 -15.40
C GLY A 47 0.25 2.09 -15.70
N ASN A 48 1.17 2.50 -14.83
CA ASN A 48 1.99 3.72 -14.96
C ASN A 48 3.49 3.43 -15.00
N ASP A 49 3.90 2.16 -14.88
CA ASP A 49 5.30 1.77 -14.71
C ASP A 49 6.05 2.51 -13.57
N GLN A 50 5.35 2.78 -12.46
CA GLN A 50 5.91 3.60 -11.38
C GLN A 50 5.45 3.16 -10.00
N TRP A 51 6.38 3.21 -9.05
CA TRP A 51 6.08 3.19 -7.61
C TRP A 51 5.53 4.55 -7.17
N ARG A 52 4.54 4.55 -6.27
CA ARG A 52 3.79 5.75 -5.91
C ARG A 52 3.38 5.76 -4.45
N PHE A 53 3.33 6.97 -3.89
CA PHE A 53 2.49 7.27 -2.75
C PHE A 53 1.15 7.81 -3.25
N PHE A 54 0.05 7.14 -2.92
CA PHE A 54 -1.29 7.65 -3.19
C PHE A 54 -1.90 8.21 -1.91
N ARG A 55 -2.61 9.33 -2.05
CA ARG A 55 -3.23 10.03 -0.93
C ARG A 55 -4.63 10.50 -1.27
N LEU A 56 -5.57 10.08 -0.46
CA LEU A 56 -6.85 10.74 -0.29
C LEU A 56 -6.71 11.68 0.91
N THR A 57 -7.03 12.95 0.71
CA THR A 57 -7.06 13.93 1.79
C THR A 57 -8.43 14.58 1.83
N PRO A 58 -8.85 15.19 2.95
CA PRO A 58 -10.16 15.83 3.02
C PRO A 58 -10.38 16.86 1.89
N LYS A 59 -9.31 17.55 1.48
CA LYS A 59 -9.32 18.49 0.36
C LYS A 59 -9.61 17.81 -0.99
N THR A 60 -9.04 16.63 -1.24
CA THR A 60 -9.24 15.93 -2.51
C THR A 60 -10.51 15.09 -2.52
N ALA A 61 -10.92 14.55 -1.37
CA ALA A 61 -12.22 13.93 -1.15
C ALA A 61 -13.36 14.91 -1.45
N ALA A 62 -13.31 16.12 -0.90
CA ALA A 62 -14.29 17.18 -1.14
C ALA A 62 -14.42 17.61 -2.62
N LYS A 63 -13.45 17.29 -3.47
CA LYS A 63 -13.47 17.55 -4.92
C LYS A 63 -13.94 16.35 -5.74
N GLY A 64 -14.59 15.37 -5.12
CA GLY A 64 -15.10 14.16 -5.78
C GLY A 64 -14.17 12.96 -5.71
N GLY A 65 -13.27 12.89 -4.71
CA GLY A 65 -12.51 11.66 -4.42
C GLY A 65 -11.26 11.44 -5.28
N GLY A 66 -10.72 12.50 -5.90
CA GLY A 66 -9.45 12.39 -6.64
C GLY A 66 -8.30 11.99 -5.70
N TRP A 67 -7.57 10.94 -6.03
CA TRP A 67 -6.36 10.58 -5.30
C TRP A 67 -5.19 11.41 -5.81
N GLY A 68 -4.50 12.10 -4.90
CA GLY A 68 -3.20 12.68 -5.22
C GLY A 68 -2.17 11.55 -5.32
N ALA A 69 -1.21 11.66 -6.24
CA ALA A 69 -0.13 10.71 -6.37
C ALA A 69 1.21 11.44 -6.42
N ASP A 70 2.15 11.01 -5.57
CA ASP A 70 3.54 11.44 -5.65
C ASP A 70 4.36 10.31 -6.27
N ILE A 71 5.01 10.61 -7.40
CA ILE A 71 5.84 9.64 -8.14
C ILE A 71 7.13 9.41 -7.38
N VAL A 72 7.50 8.14 -7.25
CA VAL A 72 8.74 7.73 -6.62
C VAL A 72 9.82 7.59 -7.69
N ALA A 73 10.59 8.66 -7.91
CA ALA A 73 11.55 8.74 -9.01
C ALA A 73 12.84 7.94 -8.72
N GLY A 74 13.10 6.87 -9.46
CA GLY A 74 14.34 6.09 -9.34
C GLY A 74 14.28 4.98 -8.29
N LEU A 75 13.14 4.30 -8.15
CA LEU A 75 13.10 2.90 -7.72
C LEU A 75 13.38 2.03 -8.97
N PRO A 76 14.14 0.93 -8.86
CA PRO A 76 14.63 0.22 -10.01
C PRO A 76 13.52 -0.70 -10.50
N VAL A 77 12.84 -0.30 -11.56
CA VAL A 77 12.16 -1.25 -12.44
C VAL A 77 13.22 -1.83 -13.34
N LYS A 78 13.73 -3.02 -12.99
CA LYS A 78 14.66 -3.76 -13.86
C LYS A 78 14.04 -4.03 -15.24
N THR A 79 12.72 -4.08 -15.25
CA THR A 79 11.77 -4.14 -16.36
C THR A 79 10.57 -3.29 -15.95
N PRO A 80 9.78 -2.76 -16.89
CA PRO A 80 8.53 -2.09 -16.57
C PRO A 80 7.70 -2.90 -15.57
N LEU A 81 7.04 -2.24 -14.61
CA LEU A 81 6.04 -2.89 -13.77
C LEU A 81 5.03 -3.57 -14.70
N ALA A 82 4.85 -4.87 -14.51
CA ALA A 82 4.09 -5.73 -15.39
C ALA A 82 3.09 -6.54 -14.57
N ALA A 83 1.99 -6.88 -15.22
CA ALA A 83 1.09 -7.89 -14.71
C ALA A 83 1.79 -9.26 -14.65
N ASN A 84 1.26 -10.14 -13.81
CA ASN A 84 1.75 -11.49 -13.53
C ASN A 84 3.15 -11.56 -12.92
N GLU A 85 3.68 -10.43 -12.46
CA GLU A 85 4.94 -10.35 -11.70
C GLU A 85 4.67 -10.13 -10.21
N TRP A 86 5.59 -10.63 -9.39
CA TRP A 86 5.57 -10.44 -7.94
C TRP A 86 6.55 -9.38 -7.49
N TYR A 87 6.07 -8.46 -6.68
CA TYR A 87 6.82 -7.36 -6.09
C TYR A 87 6.84 -7.45 -4.59
N ASN A 88 7.95 -7.07 -3.96
CA ASN A 88 8.00 -6.86 -2.52
C ASN A 88 7.84 -5.38 -2.24
N ILE A 89 6.96 -5.09 -1.29
CA ILE A 89 6.69 -3.76 -0.76
C ILE A 89 7.16 -3.76 0.67
N ARG A 90 8.01 -2.79 1.02
CA ARG A 90 8.32 -2.47 2.42
C ARG A 90 8.03 -1.00 2.67
N ILE A 91 7.31 -0.74 3.75
CA ILE A 91 7.01 0.61 4.24
C ILE A 91 7.58 0.73 5.64
N GLU A 92 8.34 1.78 5.90
CA GLU A 92 8.77 2.16 7.26
C GLU A 92 8.16 3.51 7.64
N ILE A 93 7.61 3.58 8.85
CA ILE A 93 7.08 4.82 9.43
C ILE A 93 8.08 5.33 10.47
N LYS A 94 8.63 6.54 10.25
CA LYS A 94 9.51 7.25 11.20
C LYS A 94 8.96 8.65 11.46
N GLY A 95 8.14 8.78 12.50
CA GLY A 95 7.41 10.00 12.83
C GLY A 95 6.53 10.46 11.68
N THR A 96 6.97 11.51 10.98
CA THR A 96 6.25 12.07 9.82
C THR A 96 6.80 11.60 8.47
N GLU A 97 7.92 10.89 8.47
CA GLU A 97 8.61 10.41 7.28
C GLU A 97 8.23 8.96 7.00
N ILE A 98 7.73 8.73 5.80
CA ILE A 98 7.28 7.42 5.32
C ILE A 98 8.22 6.99 4.22
N PHE A 99 8.88 5.85 4.43
CA PHE A 99 9.84 5.30 3.50
C PHE A 99 9.17 4.18 2.73
N LEU A 100 9.12 4.29 1.40
CA LEU A 100 8.74 3.20 0.52
C LEU A 100 10.00 2.57 -0.06
N PHE A 101 10.03 1.24 -0.03
CA PHE A 101 10.99 0.43 -0.73
C PHE A 101 10.25 -0.59 -1.60
N GLY A 102 10.72 -0.78 -2.82
CA GLY A 102 10.12 -1.70 -3.79
C GLY A 102 11.18 -2.41 -4.64
N ASP A 103 10.99 -3.70 -4.90
CA ASP A 103 11.81 -4.47 -5.87
C ASP A 103 11.02 -5.68 -6.38
N SER A 104 11.36 -6.16 -7.57
CA SER A 104 10.74 -7.28 -8.28
C SER A 104 11.41 -8.63 -8.00
N LYS A 105 11.95 -8.87 -6.80
CA LYS A 105 12.70 -10.11 -6.47
C LYS A 105 12.09 -10.90 -5.32
N PRO A 106 11.57 -12.13 -5.53
CA PRO A 106 10.98 -12.94 -4.45
C PRO A 106 11.95 -13.29 -3.31
N GLU A 107 13.26 -13.20 -3.52
CA GLU A 107 14.29 -13.52 -2.53
C GLU A 107 15.19 -12.32 -2.18
N GLY A 108 14.80 -11.59 -1.14
CA GLY A 108 15.67 -11.16 -0.04
C GLY A 108 17.07 -10.62 -0.33
N LYS A 109 17.28 -9.77 -1.35
CA LYS A 109 18.57 -9.08 -1.54
C LYS A 109 18.40 -7.57 -1.61
N ASN A 110 18.47 -6.95 -0.43
CA ASN A 110 18.69 -5.53 -0.17
C ASN A 110 17.76 -4.59 -0.94
N LEU A 111 16.63 -4.26 -0.32
CA LEU A 111 15.83 -3.08 -0.67
C LEU A 111 16.66 -1.81 -0.37
N LYS A 112 17.56 -1.43 -1.29
CA LYS A 112 18.54 -0.34 -1.10
C LYS A 112 17.96 1.04 -1.40
N GLU A 113 17.02 1.11 -2.33
CA GLU A 113 16.44 2.37 -2.80
C GLU A 113 15.23 2.72 -1.96
N LYS A 114 15.31 3.90 -1.32
CA LYS A 114 14.34 4.40 -0.35
C LYS A 114 13.85 5.75 -0.82
N HIS A 115 12.54 5.95 -0.78
CA HIS A 115 11.97 7.25 -1.07
C HIS A 115 11.07 7.70 0.06
N VAL A 116 11.19 8.98 0.36
CA VAL A 116 10.59 9.57 1.54
C VAL A 116 9.41 10.42 1.13
N PHE A 117 8.23 10.05 1.62
CA PHE A 117 7.10 10.95 1.69
C PHE A 117 7.03 11.55 3.10
N LYS A 118 6.94 12.87 3.19
CA LYS A 118 6.76 13.57 4.47
C LYS A 118 5.30 13.98 4.65
N LYS A 119 4.60 13.29 5.55
CA LYS A 119 3.24 13.67 5.97
C LYS A 119 3.30 14.90 6.87
N LYS A 120 2.24 15.71 6.88
CA LYS A 120 2.17 16.88 7.80
C LYS A 120 2.07 16.48 9.27
N THR A 121 1.44 15.34 9.54
CA THR A 121 1.24 14.76 10.87
C THR A 121 1.63 13.29 10.84
N ALA A 122 2.02 12.71 11.97
CA ALA A 122 2.33 11.29 12.02
C ALA A 122 1.13 10.45 11.52
N PRO A 123 1.37 9.32 10.83
CA PRO A 123 0.34 8.31 10.59
C PRO A 123 -0.28 7.84 11.90
N ARG A 124 -1.60 7.62 11.90
CA ARG A 124 -2.36 7.19 13.09
C ARG A 124 -3.56 6.29 12.77
N GLY A 125 -3.71 5.95 11.49
CA GLY A 125 -4.86 5.25 10.95
C GLY A 125 -4.74 3.73 11.02
N ARG A 126 -5.75 3.02 10.53
CA ARG A 126 -5.67 1.55 10.35
C ARG A 126 -4.77 1.19 9.18
N LEU A 127 -4.13 0.02 9.27
CA LEU A 127 -3.39 -0.57 8.16
C LEU A 127 -4.32 -1.40 7.26
N GLY A 128 -3.94 -1.62 6.01
CA GLY A 128 -4.73 -2.40 5.06
C GLY A 128 -4.08 -2.60 3.71
N LEU A 129 -4.87 -3.12 2.76
CA LEU A 129 -4.48 -3.37 1.38
C LEU A 129 -5.41 -2.59 0.45
N ALA A 130 -4.88 -2.10 -0.68
CA ALA A 130 -5.64 -1.32 -1.65
C ALA A 130 -5.34 -1.78 -3.08
N ALA A 131 -6.36 -1.68 -3.91
CA ALA A 131 -6.32 -2.01 -5.33
C ALA A 131 -7.11 -0.95 -6.11
N ALA A 132 -6.67 -0.62 -7.31
CA ALA A 132 -7.44 0.18 -8.26
C ALA A 132 -7.21 -0.36 -9.67
N GLY A 133 -8.30 -0.72 -10.35
CA GLY A 133 -8.24 -1.26 -11.72
C GLY A 133 -7.43 -2.55 -11.85
N ALA A 134 -7.20 -3.25 -10.74
CA ALA A 134 -6.34 -4.42 -10.60
C ALA A 134 -7.08 -5.54 -9.86
N SER A 135 -6.65 -6.77 -10.10
CA SER A 135 -7.04 -7.97 -9.37
C SER A 135 -5.81 -8.50 -8.61
N PRO A 136 -5.42 -7.83 -7.52
CA PRO A 136 -4.15 -8.11 -6.89
C PRO A 136 -4.18 -9.36 -6.02
N MET A 137 -3.03 -10.02 -5.97
CA MET A 137 -2.74 -11.10 -5.04
C MET A 137 -1.73 -10.61 -4.02
N PHE A 138 -1.98 -10.85 -2.73
CA PHE A 138 -1.06 -10.48 -1.66
C PHE A 138 -0.58 -11.73 -0.91
N ASN A 139 0.73 -11.79 -0.64
CA ASN A 139 1.38 -12.86 0.12
C ASN A 139 2.35 -12.29 1.17
N HIS A 140 2.74 -13.13 2.13
CA HIS A 140 3.80 -12.83 3.11
C HIS A 140 3.65 -11.46 3.80
N ILE A 141 2.42 -11.10 4.17
CA ILE A 141 2.15 -9.84 4.87
C ILE A 141 2.69 -9.95 6.29
N LYS A 142 3.63 -9.07 6.63
CA LYS A 142 4.23 -8.97 7.95
C LYS A 142 4.17 -7.53 8.42
N ILE A 143 3.74 -7.35 9.67
CA ILE A 143 3.73 -6.06 10.33
C ILE A 143 4.52 -6.21 11.62
N THR A 144 5.49 -5.33 11.83
CA THR A 144 6.28 -5.27 13.06
C THR A 144 6.32 -3.84 13.57
N GLY A 145 6.30 -3.64 14.88
CA GLY A 145 6.40 -2.30 15.47
C GLY A 145 6.38 -2.35 17.00
N PRO A 146 6.63 -1.22 17.67
CA PRO A 146 6.75 -1.15 19.12
C PRO A 146 5.54 -1.70 19.89
N ASN A 147 4.32 -1.46 19.41
CA ASN A 147 3.08 -1.93 20.05
C ASN A 147 2.37 -3.02 19.22
N VAL A 148 3.09 -3.66 18.29
CA VAL A 148 2.58 -4.83 17.57
C VAL A 148 2.95 -6.06 18.37
N GLU A 149 1.98 -6.60 19.11
CA GLU A 149 2.13 -7.90 19.75
C GLU A 149 2.37 -8.97 18.68
N ASP A 150 3.26 -9.92 18.96
CA ASP A 150 3.58 -11.02 18.05
C ASP A 150 2.29 -11.67 17.54
N LEU A 151 1.97 -11.41 16.28
CA LEU A 151 0.86 -12.06 15.61
C LEU A 151 1.25 -13.52 15.42
N PHE A 152 0.79 -14.38 16.32
CA PHE A 152 0.83 -15.82 16.10
C PHE A 152 0.27 -16.12 14.71
N LEU A 153 0.93 -17.03 13.98
CA LEU A 153 0.47 -17.52 12.69
C LEU A 153 -1.01 -17.90 12.80
N VAL A 154 -1.88 -17.07 12.21
CA VAL A 154 -3.29 -17.43 12.07
C VAL A 154 -3.35 -18.45 10.94
N SER A 155 -3.70 -19.70 11.29
CA SER A 155 -4.01 -20.72 10.29
C SER A 155 -5.06 -20.15 9.32
N PRO A 156 -4.82 -20.18 8.00
CA PRO A 156 -5.76 -19.68 7.00
C PRO A 156 -6.97 -20.61 6.83
N ARG A 157 -6.98 -21.82 7.42
CA ARG A 157 -8.16 -22.67 7.44
C ARG A 157 -9.29 -21.96 8.19
N ASP A 158 -10.43 -21.82 7.51
CA ASP A 158 -11.70 -21.36 8.05
C ASP A 158 -11.80 -19.87 8.45
N LYS A 159 -10.86 -19.02 8.00
CA LYS A 159 -10.90 -17.58 8.25
C LYS A 159 -10.97 -16.78 6.94
N LEU A 160 -12.19 -16.38 6.57
CA LEU A 160 -12.44 -15.35 5.56
C LEU A 160 -11.87 -14.01 6.06
N GLY A 161 -10.81 -13.51 5.43
CA GLY A 161 -10.48 -12.09 5.49
C GLY A 161 -11.48 -11.33 4.63
N ALA A 162 -12.47 -10.69 5.23
CA ALA A 162 -13.42 -9.84 4.52
C ALA A 162 -12.84 -8.42 4.40
N THR A 163 -12.47 -8.01 3.19
CA THR A 163 -12.21 -6.60 2.87
C THR A 163 -13.54 -5.92 2.55
N TRP A 164 -13.97 -4.98 3.38
CA TRP A 164 -15.09 -4.10 3.07
C TRP A 164 -14.55 -2.80 2.46
N GLY A 165 -14.90 -2.53 1.20
CA GLY A 165 -14.68 -1.25 0.55
C GLY A 165 -15.71 -1.05 -0.55
N ARG A 166 -16.64 -0.10 -0.36
CA ARG A 166 -17.62 0.26 -1.40
C ARG A 166 -16.96 1.25 -2.36
N ILE A 167 -16.63 0.81 -3.57
CA ILE A 167 -16.29 1.73 -4.67
C ILE A 167 -17.61 2.36 -5.13
N LYS A 168 -17.86 3.62 -4.78
CA LYS A 168 -18.91 4.40 -5.44
C LYS A 168 -18.40 4.77 -6.83
N GLN A 169 -19.03 4.22 -7.85
CA GLN A 169 -18.90 4.69 -9.21
C GLN A 169 -19.44 6.13 -9.26
N ALA A 170 -18.61 7.11 -9.59
CA ALA A 170 -19.10 8.45 -9.91
C ALA A 170 -19.75 8.38 -11.29
N HIS A 171 -21.09 8.46 -11.31
CA HIS A 171 -22.00 8.68 -12.43
C HIS A 171 -21.42 8.57 -13.86
N SER A 172 -21.86 7.53 -14.57
CA SER A 172 -21.86 7.49 -16.04
C SER A 172 -22.92 8.47 -16.56
N PHE A 173 -22.50 9.41 -17.42
CA PHE A 173 -23.40 10.14 -18.31
C PHE A 173 -23.65 9.31 -19.57
#